data_AF-A0A644UB48-F1
#
_entry.id   AF-A0A644UB48-F1
#
_cell.length_a   1.000
_cell.length_b   1.000
_cell.length_c   1.000
_cell.angle_alpha   90.00
_cell.angle_beta   90.00
_cell.angle_gamma   90.00
#
_symmetry.space_group_name_H-M   'P 1'
#
loop_
_entity.id
_entity.type
_entity.pdbx_description
1 polymer ?
#
loop_
_entity_poly.entity_id
_entity_poly.type
_entity_poly.pdbx_seq_one_letter_code
_entity_poly.pdbx_strand_id
1 'polypeptide(L)' 'MSYDTRPLITLDEKEAFLEEAVDKGYVLFFEHDLYTECCTLARTEKGIKLHKLMKISDL' A
#
# COMPACT_ATOMS: atom_id res chain seq x y z
N MET A 1 2.57 11.51 -6.70
CA MET A 1 1.16 11.84 -6.96
C MET A 1 0.99 13.21 -7.63
N SER A 2 1.90 13.60 -8.53
CA SER A 2 1.79 14.91 -9.23
C SER A 2 0.93 14.84 -10.50
N TYR A 3 0.39 13.66 -10.81
CA TYR A 3 -0.42 13.39 -11.99
C TYR A 3 -1.92 13.26 -11.67
N ASP A 4 -2.30 13.25 -10.39
CA ASP A 4 -3.69 13.17 -9.98
C ASP A 4 -4.44 14.47 -10.29
N THR A 5 -5.49 14.37 -11.09
CA THR A 5 -6.32 15.53 -11.46
C THR A 5 -7.37 15.87 -10.39
N ARG A 6 -7.67 14.93 -9.47
CA ARG A 6 -8.63 15.09 -8.37
C ARG A 6 -8.09 14.53 -7.04
N PRO A 7 -7.13 15.22 -6.40
CA PRO A 7 -6.38 14.68 -5.26
C PRO A 7 -7.23 14.23 -4.07
N LEU A 8 -8.33 14.93 -3.78
CA LEU A 8 -9.21 14.58 -2.65
C LEU A 8 -9.90 13.23 -2.87
N ILE A 9 -10.35 12.95 -4.10
CA ILE A 9 -10.98 11.66 -4.43
C ILE A 9 -9.95 10.53 -4.33
N THR A 10 -8.74 10.75 -4.87
CA THR A 10 -7.65 9.76 -4.79
C THR A 10 -7.26 9.44 -3.34
N LEU A 11 -7.33 10.42 -2.43
CA LEU A 11 -7.06 10.19 -1.00
C LEU A 11 -8.11 9.27 -0.37
N ASP A 12 -9.40 9.53 -0.62
CA ASP A 12 -10.51 8.71 -0.11
C ASP A 12 -10.43 7.27 -0.67
N GLU A 13 -10.16 7.12 -1.96
CA GLU A 13 -9.98 5.81 -2.61
C GLU A 13 -8.79 5.04 -2.03
N LYS A 14 -7.67 5.73 -1.81
CA LYS A 14 -6.47 5.13 -1.21
C LYS A 14 -6.73 4.68 0.22
N GLU A 15 -7.45 5.45 1.02
CA GLU A 15 -7.80 5.08 2.39
C GLU A 15 -8.62 3.79 2.41
N ALA A 16 -9.70 3.73 1.64
CA ALA A 16 -10.54 2.54 1.52
C ALA A 16 -9.74 1.31 1.04
N PHE A 17 -8.86 1.49 0.05
CA PHE A 17 -8.01 0.41 -0.46
C PHE A 17 -7.02 -0.11 0.59
N LEU A 18 -6.36 0.78 1.34
CA LEU A 18 -5.40 0.38 2.36
C LEU A 18 -6.09 -0.36 3.52
N GLU A 19 -7.27 0.08 3.94
CA GLU A 19 -8.08 -0.61 4.96
C GLU A 19 -8.47 -2.03 4.52
N GLU A 20 -8.95 -2.19 3.29
CA GLU A 20 -9.24 -3.52 2.74
C GLU A 20 -7.96 -4.40 2.70
N ALA A 21 -6.86 -3.82 2.22
CA ALA A 21 -5.61 -4.55 2.06
C ALA A 21 -5.04 -5.04 3.40
N VAL A 22 -5.14 -4.23 4.46
CA VAL A 22 -4.69 -4.67 5.80
C VAL A 22 -5.63 -5.70 6.42
N ASP A 23 -6.94 -5.57 6.22
CA ASP A 23 -7.93 -6.51 6.78
C ASP A 23 -7.87 -7.89 6.11
N LYS A 24 -7.64 -7.92 4.80
CA LYS A 24 -7.56 -9.17 4.02
C LYS A 24 -6.14 -9.72 3.89
N GLY A 25 -5.14 -9.03 4.44
CA GLY A 25 -3.74 -9.46 4.39
C GLY A 25 -3.16 -9.48 2.97
N TYR A 26 -3.49 -8.49 2.14
CA TYR A 26 -2.96 -8.39 0.78
C TYR A 26 -1.44 -8.15 0.77
N VAL A 27 -0.81 -8.63 -0.30
CA VAL A 27 0.56 -8.27 -0.65
C VAL A 27 0.49 -7.24 -1.78
N LEU A 28 1.00 -6.04 -1.52
CA LEU A 28 1.06 -4.96 -2.48
C LEU A 28 2.35 -5.05 -3.29
N PHE A 29 2.24 -5.04 -4.61
CA PHE A 29 3.36 -5.01 -5.54
C PHE A 29 3.59 -3.59 -6.07
N PHE A 30 4.85 -3.14 -6.11
CA PHE A 30 5.22 -1.79 -6.52
C PHE A 30 6.07 -1.80 -7.79
N GLU A 31 5.42 -1.63 -8.94
CA GLU A 31 6.09 -1.66 -10.26
C GLU A 31 7.16 -0.56 -10.45
N HIS A 32 7.00 0.57 -9.78
CA HIS A 32 7.87 1.74 -9.98
C HIS A 32 8.89 1.98 -8.86
N ASP A 33 8.89 1.14 -7.81
CA ASP A 33 9.83 1.27 -6.71
C ASP A 33 11.09 0.44 -6.99
N LEU A 34 12.25 1.10 -7.05
CA LEU A 34 13.53 0.47 -7.38
C LEU A 34 14.06 -0.42 -6.25
N TYR A 35 13.66 -0.16 -5.00
CA TYR A 35 14.22 -0.80 -3.82
C TYR A 35 13.27 -1.80 -3.18
N THR A 36 11.97 -1.59 -3.35
CA THR A 36 10.93 -2.37 -2.71
C THR A 36 10.04 -3.02 -3.76
N GLU A 37 10.14 -4.34 -3.92
CA GLU A 37 9.31 -5.06 -4.88
C GLU A 37 7.87 -5.20 -4.35
N CYS A 38 7.68 -5.78 -3.16
CA CYS A 38 6.35 -5.92 -2.56
C CYS A 38 6.36 -5.81 -1.03
N CYS A 39 5.20 -5.52 -0.45
CA CYS A 39 5.03 -5.45 1.00
C CYS A 39 3.65 -5.88 1.51
N THR A 40 3.57 -6.13 2.81
CA THR A 40 2.31 -6.24 3.57
C THR A 40 2.10 -5.01 4.44
N LEU A 41 0.87 -4.83 4.90
CA LEU A 41 0.47 -3.70 5.74
C LEU A 41 0.09 -4.15 7.16
N ALA A 42 0.18 -3.22 8.11
CA ALA A 42 -0.29 -3.38 9.48
C ALA A 42 -0.95 -2.09 9.99
N ARG A 43 -1.96 -2.24 10.85
CA ARG A 43 -2.56 -1.11 11.57
C ARG A 43 -1.62 -0.68 12.71
N THR A 44 -1.43 0.62 12.84
CA THR A 44 -0.67 1.25 13.93
C THR A 44 -1.52 2.36 14.57
N GLU A 45 -1.08 2.89 15.71
CA GLU A 45 -1.74 4.03 16.37
C GLU A 45 -1.82 5.29 15.49
N LYS A 46 -0.98 5.37 14.45
CA LYS A 46 -0.95 6.48 13.48
C LYS A 46 -1.49 6.08 12.10
N GLY A 47 -2.39 5.09 12.05
CA GLY A 47 -2.99 4.58 10.82
C GLY A 47 -2.22 3.39 10.22
N ILE A 48 -2.49 3.10 8.95
CA ILE A 48 -1.91 1.94 8.25
C ILE A 48 -0.49 2.24 7.80
N LYS A 49 0.43 1.31 8.09
CA LYS A 49 1.83 1.39 7.69
C LYS A 49 2.32 0.08 7.09
N LEU A 50 3.45 0.19 6.41
CA LEU A 50 4.25 -0.94 5.96
C LEU A 50 4.58 -1.86 7.14
N HIS A 51 4.38 -3.16 6.96
CA HIS A 51 4.68 -4.19 7.94
C HIS A 51 5.94 -4.98 7.58
N LYS A 52 5.92 -5.68 6.44
CA LYS A 52 7.04 -6.51 5.98
C LYS A 52 7.31 -6.29 4.50
N LEU A 53 8.59 -6.13 4.17
CA LEU A 53 9.09 -6.11 2.79
C LEU A 53 9.44 -7.51 2.33
N MET A 54 9.14 -7.81 1.07
CA MET A 54 9.38 -9.11 0.45
C MET A 54 9.83 -8.92 -1.00
N LYS A 55 10.47 -9.95 -1.54
CA LYS A 55 10.67 -10.07 -2.98
C LYS A 55 9.51 -10.86 -3.57
N ILE A 56 9.16 -10.58 -4.81
CA ILE A 56 8.10 -11.32 -5.49
C ILE A 56 8.46 -12.81 -5.60
N SER A 57 9.75 -13.11 -5.78
CA SER A 57 10.24 -14.49 -5.87
C SER A 57 10.09 -15.30 -4.57
N ASP A 58 9.86 -14.63 -3.43
CA ASP A 58 9.74 -15.27 -2.12
C ASP A 58 8.27 -15.47 -1.68
N LEU A 59 7.30 -15.14 -2.55
CA LEU A 59 5.86 -15.39 -2.37
C LEU A 59 5.44 -16.75 -2.93
#